data_AF-A0A674DCX2-F1
#
_entry.id   AF-A0A674DCX2-F1
#
_cell.length_a   1.000
_cell.length_b   1.000
_cell.length_c   1.000
_cell.angle_alpha   90.00
_cell.angle_beta   90.00
_cell.angle_gamma   90.00
#
_symmetry.space_group_name_H-M   'P 1'
#
loop_
_entity.id
_entity.type
_entity.pdbx_description
1 polymer ?
#
loop_
_entity_poly.entity_id
_entity_poly.type
_entity_poly.pdbx_seq_one_letter_code
_entity_poly.pdbx_strand_id
1 'polypeptide(L)'
;MPGSRPTLSSQLKSFYTGDAYTMYHGTSVQTARLIITNGFRQSPDGMLGPGVYVSRNQHKAQRYPLKAPPSDRVVLQLRVNTGRVKRIDKDNHPMQKSWNAAGYDTAWVPPNCGMQSVPSGLEEDCVFDPQRVVVTSIAKAPNPTILADAVTKTIKHYDETGSHEDRHRKGRPRDTSATEDKFIRVTSLRNCSPNKCFTEFK
;
A
#
# COMPACT_ATOMS: atom_id res chain seq x y z
N MET A 1 -44.10 8.67 -15.01
CA MET A 1 -43.26 9.14 -13.88
C MET A 1 -41.81 8.90 -14.23
N PRO A 2 -40.98 9.93 -14.47
CA PRO A 2 -39.56 9.70 -14.69
C PRO A 2 -38.90 9.39 -13.34
N GLY A 3 -38.32 8.19 -13.22
CA GLY A 3 -37.59 7.75 -12.04
C GLY A 3 -36.39 8.66 -11.78
N SER A 4 -36.22 9.04 -10.51
CA SER A 4 -35.15 9.91 -10.05
C SER A 4 -33.78 9.37 -10.48
N ARG A 5 -32.99 10.21 -11.17
CA ARG A 5 -31.60 9.90 -11.51
C ARG A 5 -30.78 9.78 -10.22
N PRO A 6 -29.97 8.71 -10.06
CA PRO A 6 -29.08 8.58 -8.92
C PRO A 6 -28.09 9.76 -8.85
N THR A 7 -27.77 10.20 -7.64
CA THR A 7 -26.85 11.32 -7.40
C THR A 7 -25.41 10.92 -7.76
N LEU A 8 -24.58 11.88 -8.17
CA LEU A 8 -23.14 11.67 -8.45
C LEU A 8 -22.40 10.94 -7.30
N SER A 9 -22.82 11.16 -6.05
CA SER A 9 -22.34 10.44 -4.86
C SER A 9 -22.60 8.92 -4.92
N SER A 10 -23.78 8.51 -5.38
CA SER A 10 -24.14 7.09 -5.51
C SER A 10 -23.47 6.41 -6.70
N GLN A 11 -23.17 7.18 -7.76
CA GLN A 11 -22.44 6.70 -8.94
C GLN A 11 -20.92 6.62 -8.68
N LEU A 12 -20.36 7.47 -7.81
CA LEU A 12 -18.96 7.39 -7.37
C LEU A 12 -18.71 6.22 -6.40
N LYS A 13 -19.71 5.75 -5.66
CA LYS A 13 -19.56 4.54 -4.83
C LYS A 13 -19.43 3.26 -5.67
N SER A 14 -19.89 3.24 -6.92
CA SER A 14 -19.81 2.05 -7.79
C SER A 14 -18.52 1.94 -8.62
N PHE A 15 -17.67 2.97 -8.68
CA PHE A 15 -16.38 2.92 -9.39
C PHE A 15 -15.20 2.53 -8.50
N TYR A 16 -15.39 2.46 -7.18
CA TYR A 16 -14.40 1.93 -6.23
C TYR A 16 -14.67 0.46 -5.87
N THR A 17 -15.00 -0.40 -6.84
CA THR A 17 -15.15 -1.85 -6.62
C THR A 17 -13.78 -2.55 -6.61
N GLY A 18 -12.91 -2.11 -5.71
CA GLY A 18 -11.71 -2.82 -5.27
C GLY A 18 -11.54 -2.58 -3.78
N ASP A 19 -11.28 -3.63 -3.01
CA ASP A 19 -11.11 -3.55 -1.55
C ASP A 19 -9.93 -2.60 -1.23
N ALA A 20 -10.26 -1.36 -0.87
CA ALA A 20 -9.25 -0.40 -0.45
C ALA A 20 -8.93 -0.61 1.04
N TYR A 21 -7.67 -0.83 1.36
CA TYR A 21 -7.21 -1.07 2.73
C TYR A 21 -6.64 0.19 3.36
N THR A 22 -6.88 0.36 4.66
CA THR A 22 -6.06 1.25 5.48
C THR A 22 -4.73 0.56 5.79
N MET A 23 -3.63 1.16 5.33
CA MET A 23 -2.28 0.66 5.53
C MET A 23 -1.35 1.79 5.99
N TYR A 24 -0.12 1.44 6.34
CA TYR A 24 0.84 2.35 6.94
C TYR A 24 2.21 2.24 6.28
N HIS A 25 2.88 3.37 6.16
CA HIS A 25 4.25 3.47 5.68
C HIS A 25 5.08 4.33 6.63
N GLY A 26 6.16 3.75 7.17
CA GLY A 26 7.10 4.42 8.04
C GLY A 26 8.26 5.01 7.24
N THR A 27 8.57 6.29 7.46
CA THR A 27 9.60 7.01 6.70
C THR A 27 10.16 8.19 7.49
N SER A 28 11.18 8.89 6.97
CA SER A 28 11.74 10.08 7.62
C SER A 28 10.82 11.30 7.48
N VAL A 29 11.01 12.34 8.29
CA VAL A 29 10.23 13.58 8.16
C VAL A 29 10.42 14.20 6.77
N GLN A 30 11.65 14.22 6.26
CA GLN A 30 11.95 14.77 4.93
C GLN A 30 11.26 13.98 3.82
N THR A 31 11.36 12.64 3.86
CA THR A 31 10.73 11.80 2.83
C THR A 31 9.21 11.85 2.90
N ALA A 32 8.63 11.97 4.10
CA ALA A 32 7.19 12.19 4.25
C ALA A 32 6.72 13.47 3.53
N ARG A 33 7.46 14.58 3.65
CA ARG A 33 7.13 15.83 2.93
C ARG A 33 7.15 15.62 1.41
N LEU A 34 8.16 14.90 0.90
CA LEU A 34 8.28 14.60 -0.53
C LEU A 34 7.13 13.72 -1.02
N ILE A 35 6.76 12.69 -0.26
CA ILE A 35 5.63 11.81 -0.60
C ILE A 35 4.32 12.59 -0.60
N ILE A 36 4.09 13.44 0.40
CA ILE A 36 2.85 14.23 0.50
C ILE A 36 2.72 15.21 -0.68
N THR A 37 3.85 15.78 -1.11
CA THR A 37 3.89 16.81 -2.17
C THR A 37 3.84 16.19 -3.57
N ASN A 38 4.61 15.12 -3.80
CA ASN A 38 4.87 14.59 -5.14
C ASN A 38 4.23 13.21 -5.38
N GLY A 39 3.60 12.62 -4.35
CA GLY A 39 3.16 11.24 -4.36
C GLY A 39 4.29 10.24 -4.09
N PHE A 40 3.93 8.96 -4.00
CA PHE A 40 4.90 7.88 -3.87
C PHE A 40 5.67 7.66 -5.18
N ARG A 41 6.90 7.16 -5.03
CA ARG A 41 7.69 6.57 -6.11
C ARG A 41 7.92 5.10 -5.78
N GLN A 42 8.24 4.28 -6.77
CA GLN A 42 8.65 2.91 -6.51
C GLN A 42 10.05 2.89 -5.90
N SER A 43 10.27 2.05 -4.88
CA SER A 43 11.62 1.59 -4.56
C SER A 43 12.15 0.78 -5.74
N PRO A 44 13.44 0.91 -6.13
CA PRO A 44 14.00 0.16 -7.25
C PRO A 44 14.13 -1.35 -6.97
N ASP A 45 14.23 -1.73 -5.69
CA ASP A 45 14.31 -3.12 -5.26
C ASP A 45 13.76 -3.29 -3.82
N GLY A 46 13.66 -4.55 -3.40
CA GLY A 46 13.33 -4.98 -2.04
C GLY A 46 13.11 -6.49 -2.02
N MET A 47 12.61 -7.03 -0.92
CA MET A 47 12.40 -8.48 -0.82
C MET A 47 11.35 -9.00 -1.82
N LEU A 48 10.42 -8.14 -2.22
CA LEU A 48 9.37 -8.40 -3.21
C LEU A 48 9.67 -7.69 -4.55
N GLY A 49 10.89 -7.19 -4.77
CA GLY A 49 11.22 -6.42 -5.97
C GLY A 49 10.73 -4.96 -5.90
N PRO A 50 10.61 -4.28 -7.06
CA PRO A 50 10.28 -2.86 -7.09
C PRO A 50 8.81 -2.58 -6.73
N GLY A 51 8.58 -1.49 -6.00
CA GLY A 51 7.24 -1.05 -5.59
C GLY A 51 7.22 -0.19 -4.34
N VAL A 52 6.01 0.10 -3.86
CA VAL A 52 5.75 0.82 -2.62
C VAL A 52 5.45 -0.19 -1.51
N TYR A 53 6.30 -0.22 -0.49
CA TYR A 53 6.18 -1.13 0.64
C TYR A 53 5.28 -0.55 1.73
N VAL A 54 4.23 -1.28 2.08
CA VAL A 54 3.23 -0.86 3.06
C VAL A 54 2.86 -2.03 3.97
N SER A 55 2.26 -1.71 5.12
CA SER A 55 1.87 -2.70 6.13
C SER A 55 0.55 -2.29 6.76
N ARG A 56 -0.36 -3.24 6.98
CA ARG A 56 -1.57 -3.05 7.80
C ARG A 56 -1.23 -2.91 9.28
N ASN A 57 -0.05 -3.34 9.71
CA ASN A 57 0.43 -3.14 11.08
C ASN A 57 1.11 -1.78 11.26
N GLN A 58 0.45 -0.84 11.94
CA GLN A 58 1.01 0.47 12.26
C GLN A 58 2.28 0.38 13.12
N HIS A 59 2.31 -0.49 14.12
CA HIS A 59 3.48 -0.66 14.99
C HIS A 59 4.69 -1.19 14.22
N LYS A 60 4.50 -2.02 13.18
CA LYS A 60 5.56 -2.40 12.25
C LYS A 60 6.12 -1.15 11.57
N ALA A 61 5.26 -0.34 10.97
CA ALA A 61 5.65 0.87 10.25
C ALA A 61 6.38 1.88 11.14
N GLN A 62 5.98 2.04 12.42
CA GLN A 62 6.63 2.93 13.39
C GLN A 62 8.11 2.66 13.64
N ARG A 63 8.60 1.45 13.32
CA ARG A 63 10.00 1.08 13.51
C ARG A 63 10.89 1.62 12.39
N TYR A 64 10.31 2.11 11.31
CA TYR A 64 11.04 2.59 10.14
C TYR A 64 11.13 4.13 10.11
N PRO A 65 12.25 4.68 9.63
CA PRO A 65 13.46 3.95 9.21
C PRO A 65 14.25 3.38 10.42
N LEU A 66 14.80 2.16 10.31
CA LEU A 66 15.34 1.41 11.47
C LEU A 66 16.51 2.13 12.15
N LYS A 67 17.34 2.82 11.36
CA LYS A 67 18.54 3.52 11.82
C LYS A 67 18.28 4.99 12.16
N ALA A 68 17.10 5.52 11.85
CA ALA A 68 16.74 6.89 12.17
C ALA A 68 16.36 7.03 13.66
N PRO A 69 16.65 8.17 14.31
CA PRO A 69 16.17 8.44 15.66
C PRO A 69 14.64 8.60 15.70
N PRO A 70 13.96 8.33 16.84
CA PRO A 70 12.51 8.49 16.94
C PRO A 70 12.00 9.90 16.57
N SER A 71 12.84 10.92 16.75
CA SER A 71 12.57 12.32 16.38
C SER A 71 12.51 12.58 14.87
N ASP A 72 12.89 11.61 14.04
CA ASP A 72 12.80 11.69 12.57
C ASP A 72 11.82 10.65 11.99
N ARG A 73 11.15 9.84 12.81
CA ARG A 73 10.23 8.80 12.31
C ARG A 73 8.81 9.30 12.16
N VAL A 74 8.28 9.24 10.95
CA VAL A 74 6.89 9.54 10.61
C VAL A 74 6.21 8.28 10.10
N VAL A 75 4.94 8.11 10.46
CA VAL A 75 4.08 7.08 9.90
C VAL A 75 2.93 7.73 9.15
N LEU A 76 2.90 7.49 7.84
CA LEU A 76 1.79 7.88 6.97
C LEU A 76 0.70 6.81 7.04
N GLN A 77 -0.55 7.24 7.18
CA GLN A 77 -1.71 6.38 6.95
C GLN A 77 -2.15 6.52 5.50
N LEU A 78 -2.47 5.39 4.89
CA LEU A 78 -2.69 5.25 3.47
C LEU A 78 -4.03 4.57 3.20
N ARG A 79 -4.69 4.96 2.11
CA ARG A 79 -5.72 4.18 1.44
C ARG A 79 -5.08 3.50 0.24
N VAL A 80 -5.08 2.18 0.22
CA VAL A 80 -4.37 1.38 -0.79
C VAL A 80 -5.34 0.51 -1.58
N ASN A 81 -5.36 0.66 -2.90
CA ASN A 81 -6.08 -0.24 -3.81
C ASN A 81 -5.16 -1.38 -4.26
N THR A 82 -5.30 -2.55 -3.65
CA THR A 82 -4.39 -3.69 -3.85
C THR A 82 -4.58 -4.43 -5.18
N GLY A 83 -5.71 -4.21 -5.88
CA GLY A 83 -6.00 -4.88 -7.15
C GLY A 83 -5.83 -6.40 -7.07
N ARG A 84 -5.13 -6.98 -8.06
CA ARG A 84 -4.77 -8.40 -8.06
C ARG A 84 -3.58 -8.67 -7.16
N VAL A 85 -3.78 -9.42 -6.09
CA VAL A 85 -2.75 -9.74 -5.10
C VAL A 85 -2.09 -11.08 -5.40
N LYS A 86 -0.76 -11.14 -5.39
CA LYS A 86 0.02 -12.38 -5.39
C LYS A 86 0.52 -12.68 -3.98
N ARG A 87 0.08 -13.80 -3.41
CA ARG A 87 0.64 -14.32 -2.16
C ARG A 87 2.07 -14.84 -2.39
N ILE A 88 2.99 -14.39 -1.54
CA ILE A 88 4.39 -14.80 -1.47
C ILE A 88 4.65 -15.30 -0.05
N ASP A 89 4.62 -16.61 0.17
CA ASP A 89 4.59 -17.21 1.52
C ASP A 89 5.73 -18.20 1.79
N LYS A 90 6.75 -18.19 0.92
CA LYS A 90 7.98 -18.98 1.10
C LYS A 90 9.18 -18.23 0.52
N ASP A 91 10.35 -18.50 1.07
CA ASP A 91 11.60 -18.03 0.47
C ASP A 91 11.80 -18.65 -0.92
N ASN A 92 12.47 -17.91 -1.81
CA ASN A 92 12.71 -18.30 -3.19
C ASN A 92 11.40 -18.62 -3.95
N HIS A 93 10.31 -17.91 -3.62
CA HIS A 93 9.08 -18.04 -4.38
C HIS A 93 9.35 -17.67 -5.86
N PRO A 94 8.93 -18.47 -6.85
CA PRO A 94 9.27 -18.24 -8.26
C PRO A 94 8.89 -16.86 -8.79
N MET A 95 7.87 -16.25 -8.17
CA MET A 95 7.37 -14.92 -8.49
C MET A 95 7.74 -13.85 -7.47
N GLN A 96 8.68 -14.09 -6.56
CA GLN A 96 9.00 -13.20 -5.45
C GLN A 96 9.29 -11.76 -5.89
N LYS A 97 9.99 -11.58 -7.02
CA LYS A 97 10.31 -10.26 -7.59
C LYS A 97 9.71 -10.00 -8.99
N SER A 98 8.91 -10.93 -9.52
CA SER A 98 8.40 -10.88 -10.90
C SER A 98 6.87 -10.96 -10.99
N TRP A 99 6.17 -10.91 -9.86
CA TRP A 99 4.71 -10.94 -9.78
C TRP A 99 4.03 -9.84 -10.60
N ASN A 100 4.63 -8.65 -10.68
CA ASN A 100 4.12 -7.54 -11.48
C ASN A 100 4.12 -7.86 -12.98
N ALA A 101 5.18 -8.50 -13.50
CA ALA A 101 5.27 -8.92 -14.90
C ALA A 101 4.23 -9.99 -15.27
N ALA A 102 3.74 -10.74 -14.27
CA ALA A 102 2.65 -11.69 -14.42
C ALA A 102 1.25 -11.05 -14.27
N GLY A 103 1.17 -9.71 -14.19
CA GLY A 103 -0.10 -8.98 -14.18
C GLY A 103 -0.77 -8.85 -12.81
N TYR A 104 -0.01 -9.03 -11.72
CA TYR A 104 -0.46 -8.71 -10.37
C TYR A 104 -0.13 -7.26 -10.00
N ASP A 105 -1.01 -6.62 -9.24
CA ASP A 105 -0.87 -5.23 -8.81
C ASP A 105 -0.15 -5.11 -7.46
N THR A 106 -0.21 -6.16 -6.63
CA THR A 106 0.44 -6.20 -5.31
C THR A 106 1.01 -7.59 -5.03
N ALA A 107 2.21 -7.67 -4.48
CA ALA A 107 2.68 -8.87 -3.80
C ALA A 107 2.45 -8.75 -2.29
N TRP A 108 2.05 -9.85 -1.66
CA TRP A 108 1.71 -9.88 -0.25
C TRP A 108 2.39 -11.06 0.46
N VAL A 109 3.11 -10.75 1.54
CA VAL A 109 3.64 -11.74 2.48
C VAL A 109 2.65 -11.91 3.64
N PRO A 110 2.07 -13.10 3.86
CA PRO A 110 1.19 -13.35 4.98
C PRO A 110 1.92 -13.30 6.33
N PRO A 111 1.21 -12.95 7.42
CA PRO A 111 1.80 -13.03 8.74
C PRO A 111 2.13 -14.49 9.09
N ASN A 112 3.26 -14.70 9.78
CA ASN A 112 3.69 -15.99 10.33
C ASN A 112 3.78 -17.13 9.29
N CYS A 113 4.09 -16.83 8.02
CA CYS A 113 4.23 -17.84 6.97
C CYS A 113 5.54 -18.65 7.03
N GLY A 114 6.45 -18.33 7.96
CA GLY A 114 7.71 -19.06 8.14
C GLY A 114 8.83 -18.67 7.18
N MET A 115 8.66 -17.61 6.38
CA MET A 115 9.73 -17.08 5.53
C MET A 115 10.92 -16.58 6.36
N GLN A 116 12.11 -17.11 6.10
CA GLN A 116 13.37 -16.68 6.74
C GLN A 116 13.76 -15.26 6.34
N SER A 117 13.37 -14.82 5.15
CA SER A 117 13.52 -13.43 4.70
C SER A 117 12.60 -12.44 5.43
N VAL A 118 11.60 -12.91 6.17
CA VAL A 118 10.75 -12.12 7.09
C VAL A 118 10.84 -12.69 8.51
N PRO A 119 11.99 -12.56 9.21
CA PRO A 119 12.15 -13.16 10.54
C PRO A 119 11.14 -12.66 11.56
N SER A 120 10.60 -11.45 11.35
CA SER A 120 9.59 -10.87 12.23
C SER A 120 8.22 -11.56 12.16
N GLY A 121 7.97 -12.36 11.12
CA GLY A 121 6.65 -12.94 10.86
C GLY A 121 5.55 -11.89 10.55
N LEU A 122 5.90 -10.61 10.40
CA LEU A 122 4.91 -9.57 10.14
C LEU A 122 4.66 -9.40 8.65
N GLU A 123 3.38 -9.34 8.30
CA GLU A 123 2.90 -9.16 6.94
C GLU A 123 3.46 -7.92 6.24
N GLU A 124 3.54 -7.99 4.92
CA GLU A 124 4.04 -6.92 4.08
C GLU A 124 3.38 -6.95 2.71
N ASP A 125 3.01 -5.77 2.22
CA ASP A 125 2.51 -5.58 0.87
C ASP A 125 3.51 -4.74 0.08
N CYS A 126 3.76 -5.13 -1.16
CA CYS A 126 4.50 -4.35 -2.14
C CYS A 126 3.58 -4.04 -3.30
N VAL A 127 3.17 -2.78 -3.42
CA VAL A 127 2.25 -2.29 -4.44
C VAL A 127 3.07 -1.79 -5.63
N PHE A 128 2.74 -2.27 -6.84
CA PHE A 128 3.54 -1.90 -8.01
C PHE A 128 3.31 -0.44 -8.38
N ASP A 129 2.08 -0.06 -8.73
CA ASP A 129 1.77 1.31 -9.17
C ASP A 129 1.58 2.25 -7.97
N PRO A 130 2.43 3.29 -7.80
CA PRO A 130 2.28 4.25 -6.72
C PRO A 130 0.93 5.00 -6.73
N GLN A 131 0.26 5.12 -7.88
CA GLN A 131 -1.05 5.80 -7.98
C GLN A 131 -2.16 5.05 -7.24
N ARG A 132 -1.94 3.78 -6.90
CA ARG A 132 -2.84 2.97 -6.06
C ARG A 132 -2.72 3.29 -4.57
N VAL A 133 -1.77 4.13 -4.17
CA VAL A 133 -1.45 4.45 -2.78
C VAL A 133 -1.71 5.93 -2.51
N VAL A 134 -2.77 6.21 -1.74
CA VAL A 134 -3.17 7.58 -1.41
C VAL A 134 -2.85 7.86 0.06
N VAL A 135 -2.15 8.95 0.34
CA VAL A 135 -1.93 9.42 1.73
C VAL A 135 -3.23 10.04 2.25
N THR A 136 -3.75 9.49 3.35
CA THR A 136 -5.00 9.98 3.97
C THR A 136 -4.77 10.76 5.27
N SER A 137 -3.72 10.43 6.02
CA SER A 137 -3.41 11.11 7.28
C SER A 137 -1.99 10.79 7.75
N ILE A 138 -1.60 11.38 8.88
CA ILE A 138 -0.36 11.08 9.58
C ILE A 138 -0.73 10.33 10.84
N ALA A 139 -0.43 9.04 10.88
CA ALA A 139 -0.73 8.20 12.02
C ALA A 139 0.20 8.47 13.21
N LYS A 140 1.45 8.90 12.94
CA LYS A 140 2.41 9.29 13.97
C LYS A 140 3.45 10.25 13.41
N ALA A 141 3.77 11.29 14.16
CA ALA A 141 4.89 12.19 13.89
C ALA A 141 5.52 12.67 15.21
N PRO A 142 6.81 13.02 15.20
CA PRO A 142 7.50 13.57 16.37
C PRO A 142 7.04 14.99 16.68
N ASN A 143 6.64 15.75 15.65
CA ASN A 143 5.96 17.04 15.77
C ASN A 143 4.79 17.10 14.77
N PRO A 144 3.53 17.07 15.22
CA PRO A 144 2.36 16.95 14.35
C PRO A 144 2.09 18.19 13.49
N THR A 145 2.53 19.38 13.94
CA THR A 145 2.25 20.64 13.26
C THR A 145 2.97 20.76 11.90
N ILE A 146 4.10 20.06 11.74
CA ILE A 146 5.00 20.21 10.59
C ILE A 146 4.40 19.69 9.27
N LEU A 147 3.40 18.80 9.33
CA LEU A 147 2.93 18.03 8.18
C LEU A 147 1.41 18.06 7.98
N ALA A 148 0.64 18.54 8.96
CA ALA A 148 -0.83 18.56 8.92
C ALA A 148 -1.39 19.44 7.78
N ASP A 149 -0.80 20.61 7.56
CA ASP A 149 -1.22 21.54 6.50
C ASP A 149 -0.96 20.97 5.11
N ALA A 150 0.14 20.24 4.95
CA ALA A 150 0.51 19.61 3.68
C ALA A 150 -0.47 18.49 3.32
N VAL A 151 -0.81 17.63 4.29
CA VAL A 151 -1.77 16.53 4.08
C VAL A 151 -3.17 17.05 3.74
N THR A 152 -3.63 18.11 4.41
CA THR A 152 -4.94 18.71 4.12
C THR A 152 -5.04 19.20 2.68
N LYS A 153 -3.97 19.76 2.13
CA LYS A 153 -3.91 20.18 0.72
C LYS A 153 -3.95 18.99 -0.24
N THR A 154 -3.22 17.92 0.06
CA THR A 154 -3.21 16.70 -0.77
C THR A 154 -4.58 16.02 -0.81
N ILE A 155 -5.30 15.96 0.32
CA ILE A 155 -6.66 15.39 0.36
C ILE A 155 -7.61 16.21 -0.51
N LYS A 156 -7.61 17.55 -0.35
CA LYS A 156 -8.45 18.43 -1.17
C LYS A 156 -8.16 18.28 -2.67
N HIS A 157 -6.88 18.27 -3.05
CA HIS A 157 -6.49 18.06 -4.43
C HIS A 157 -6.94 16.70 -4.95
N TYR A 158 -6.87 15.63 -4.15
CA TYR A 158 -7.36 14.31 -4.55
C TYR A 158 -8.88 14.31 -4.75
N ASP A 159 -9.65 14.93 -3.86
CA ASP A 159 -11.10 15.04 -3.99
C ASP A 159 -11.50 15.87 -5.23
N GLU A 160 -10.72 16.88 -5.59
CA GLU A 160 -10.93 17.74 -6.77
C GLU A 160 -10.49 17.07 -8.09
N THR A 161 -9.38 16.33 -8.09
CA THR A 161 -8.77 15.75 -9.30
C THR A 161 -9.10 14.27 -9.54
N GLY A 162 -9.62 13.55 -8.55
CA GLY A 162 -9.98 12.12 -8.60
C GLY A 162 -11.18 11.77 -9.49
N SER A 163 -11.60 12.68 -10.37
CA SER A 163 -12.64 12.47 -11.40
C SER A 163 -12.08 12.06 -12.76
N HIS A 164 -10.76 11.86 -12.90
CA HIS A 164 -10.16 11.52 -14.19
C HIS A 164 -10.39 10.04 -14.54
N GLU A 165 -11.20 9.82 -15.59
CA GLU A 165 -11.65 8.52 -16.10
C GLU A 165 -10.53 7.50 -16.24
N ASP A 166 -10.78 6.32 -15.66
CA ASP A 166 -10.00 5.10 -15.83
C ASP A 166 -10.01 4.73 -17.33
N ARG A 167 -8.92 5.07 -18.04
CA ARG A 167 -8.81 4.79 -19.47
C ARG A 167 -8.84 3.29 -19.67
N HIS A 168 -9.89 2.82 -20.34
CA HIS A 168 -10.05 1.46 -20.87
C HIS A 168 -8.73 0.94 -21.46
N ARG A 169 -8.01 0.09 -20.72
CA ARG A 169 -7.01 -0.79 -21.32
C ARG A 169 -7.78 -1.85 -22.13
N LYS A 170 -7.86 -1.64 -23.44
CA LYS A 170 -8.29 -2.67 -24.39
C LYS A 170 -7.34 -3.87 -24.28
N GLY A 171 -7.88 -5.03 -23.92
CA GLY A 171 -7.16 -6.30 -24.01
C GLY A 171 -7.52 -7.24 -22.86
N ARG A 172 -8.52 -8.09 -23.09
CA ARG A 172 -8.84 -9.25 -22.24
C ARG A 172 -8.09 -10.47 -22.78
N PRO A 173 -7.10 -11.04 -22.09
CA PRO A 173 -6.78 -12.45 -22.26
C PRO A 173 -7.80 -13.28 -21.49
N ARG A 174 -8.34 -14.29 -22.17
CA ARG A 174 -9.31 -15.25 -21.67
C ARG A 174 -8.60 -16.31 -20.82
N ASP A 175 -9.41 -16.93 -19.97
CA ASP A 175 -9.15 -17.65 -18.72
C ASP A 175 -8.43 -19.01 -18.80
N THR A 176 -8.25 -19.58 -17.59
CA THR A 176 -7.97 -20.97 -17.14
C THR A 176 -6.53 -21.21 -16.63
N SER A 177 -6.28 -21.84 -15.48
CA SER A 177 -7.11 -22.77 -14.69
C SER A 177 -6.72 -22.83 -13.19
N ALA A 178 -7.75 -23.06 -12.36
CA ALA A 178 -7.81 -23.84 -11.10
C ALA A 178 -6.62 -23.74 -10.12
N THR A 179 -6.73 -23.19 -8.92
CA THR A 179 -7.79 -23.30 -7.92
C THR A 179 -7.84 -22.02 -7.07
N GLU A 180 -9.04 -21.71 -6.61
CA GLU A 180 -9.46 -20.56 -5.82
C GLU A 180 -8.42 -20.10 -4.78
N ASP A 181 -7.71 -19.01 -5.09
CA ASP A 181 -7.12 -18.13 -4.07
C ASP A 181 -8.28 -17.40 -3.39
N LYS A 182 -8.87 -18.10 -2.41
CA LYS A 182 -9.92 -17.60 -1.52
C LYS A 182 -9.52 -16.20 -1.06
N PHE A 183 -10.34 -15.22 -1.40
CA PHE A 183 -10.26 -13.84 -0.90
C PHE A 183 -10.13 -13.86 0.63
N ILE A 184 -8.91 -13.71 1.15
CA ILE A 184 -8.65 -13.77 2.59
C ILE A 184 -8.91 -12.38 3.19
N ARG A 185 -10.10 -12.20 3.76
CA ARG A 185 -10.33 -11.29 4.90
C ARG A 185 -9.89 -12.00 6.17
N VAL A 186 -8.71 -11.68 6.73
CA VAL A 186 -8.34 -12.19 8.06
C VAL A 186 -7.65 -11.12 8.91
N THR A 187 -8.12 -11.12 10.15
CA THR A 187 -7.90 -10.24 11.29
C THR A 187 -6.55 -10.44 11.98
N SER A 188 -6.05 -9.32 12.50
CA SER A 188 -4.81 -9.10 13.27
C SER A 188 -4.79 -9.81 14.63
N LEU A 189 -3.58 -10.18 15.14
CA LEU A 189 -2.97 -9.58 16.35
C LEU A 189 -1.71 -10.31 16.87
N ARG A 190 -0.75 -9.48 17.32
CA ARG A 190 0.31 -9.65 18.35
C ARG A 190 1.78 -10.03 17.99
N ASN A 191 2.64 -9.02 18.24
CA ASN A 191 4.01 -8.92 18.82
C ASN A 191 5.19 -9.80 18.34
N CYS A 192 6.23 -9.17 17.74
CA CYS A 192 7.65 -9.08 18.20
C CYS A 192 8.69 -8.75 17.06
N SER A 193 9.99 -8.68 17.41
CA SER A 193 11.14 -7.89 16.89
C SER A 193 11.48 -7.84 15.37
N PRO A 194 12.07 -6.72 14.84
CA PRO A 194 12.47 -6.60 13.44
C PRO A 194 13.95 -6.91 13.22
N ASN A 195 14.26 -7.56 12.09
CA ASN A 195 15.31 -7.07 11.20
C ASN A 195 15.05 -7.63 9.78
N LYS A 196 15.12 -6.73 8.79
CA LYS A 196 15.12 -6.96 7.32
C LYS A 196 13.80 -6.96 6.52
N CYS A 197 12.86 -6.03 6.78
CA CYS A 197 11.67 -5.88 5.91
C CYS A 197 11.45 -4.52 5.22
N PHE A 198 12.24 -3.47 5.45
CA PHE A 198 12.17 -2.31 4.55
C PHE A 198 13.54 -2.06 3.94
N THR A 199 13.57 -2.03 2.62
CA THR A 199 14.54 -1.26 1.88
C THR A 199 14.13 0.21 1.98
N GLU A 200 15.00 1.05 2.54
CA GLU A 200 14.85 2.51 2.52
C GLU A 200 14.84 2.99 1.07
N PHE A 201 13.94 3.93 0.77
CA PHE A 201 14.00 4.76 -0.41
C PHE A 201 15.36 5.46 -0.45
N LYS A 202 16.17 5.13 -1.46
CA LYS A 202 17.28 5.97 -1.93
C LYS A 202 16.85 6.68 -3.20
#